data_AF-A0A965RT84-F1
#
_entry.id   AF-A0A965RT84-F1
#
_cell.length_a   1.000
_cell.length_b   1.000
_cell.length_c   1.000
_cell.angle_alpha   90.00
_cell.angle_beta   90.00
_cell.angle_gamma   90.00
#
_symmetry.space_group_name_H-M   'P 1'
#
loop_
_entity.id
_entity.type
_entity.pdbx_description
1 polymer ?
#
loop_
_entity_poly.entity_id
_entity_poly.type
_entity_poly.pdbx_seq_one_letter_code
_entity_poly.pdbx_strand_id
1 'polypeptide(L)'
;MNNPSHPETPTEKLAPIAESTLERIGSYWETTRLWLTQAWRIAFLMARGAYLTQERRNLFGKLGEEVFYKIQKGELRNTELQNQVKEIERLTKKLEISEIKIRSLRFGQRISGANNSPLEEKPGEPS
;
A
#
# COMPACT_ATOMS: atom_id res chain seq x y z
N MET A 1 10.72 -28.65 -77.54
CA MET A 1 9.54 -28.37 -76.72
C MET A 1 9.92 -28.58 -75.27
N ASN A 2 10.04 -27.48 -74.51
CA ASN A 2 10.47 -27.47 -73.12
C ASN A 2 9.26 -27.69 -72.20
N ASN A 3 9.38 -28.52 -71.17
CA ASN A 3 8.74 -28.25 -69.90
C ASN A 3 9.53 -28.92 -68.75
N PRO A 4 10.16 -28.14 -67.86
CA PRO A 4 10.77 -28.68 -66.64
C PRO A 4 9.73 -28.78 -65.52
N SER A 5 9.55 -29.98 -64.97
CA SER A 5 8.72 -30.22 -63.79
C SER A 5 9.38 -29.59 -62.56
N HIS A 6 8.70 -28.62 -61.96
CA HIS A 6 9.06 -27.97 -60.70
C HIS A 6 9.18 -29.00 -59.56
N PRO A 7 10.17 -28.87 -58.64
CA PRO A 7 10.14 -29.61 -57.39
C PRO A 7 9.10 -28.99 -56.44
N GLU A 8 8.28 -29.84 -55.82
CA GLU A 8 7.35 -29.45 -54.77
C GLU A 8 8.12 -28.94 -53.55
N THR A 9 7.89 -27.68 -53.18
CA THR A 9 8.39 -27.08 -51.94
C THR A 9 7.75 -27.78 -50.74
N PRO A 10 8.52 -28.25 -49.75
CA PRO A 10 7.95 -28.76 -48.51
C PRO A 10 7.34 -27.60 -47.73
N THR A 11 6.04 -27.68 -47.44
CA THR A 11 5.31 -26.73 -46.59
C THR A 11 5.88 -26.81 -45.18
N GLU A 12 6.79 -25.89 -44.88
CA GLU A 12 7.46 -25.72 -43.61
C GLU A 12 6.41 -25.43 -42.51
N LYS A 13 6.29 -26.35 -41.54
CA LYS A 13 5.42 -26.21 -40.37
C LYS A 13 5.98 -25.12 -39.43
N LEU A 14 5.72 -23.85 -39.74
CA LEU A 14 6.19 -22.67 -38.98
C LEU A 14 5.26 -22.26 -37.82
N ALA A 15 4.63 -23.19 -37.11
CA ALA A 15 3.53 -22.85 -36.20
C ALA A 15 3.67 -23.10 -34.67
N PRO A 16 4.77 -23.63 -34.07
CA PRO A 16 4.82 -23.74 -32.59
C PRO A 16 5.61 -22.61 -31.89
N ILE A 17 6.47 -21.88 -32.59
CA ILE A 17 7.36 -20.89 -31.96
C ILE A 17 6.62 -19.57 -31.68
N ALA A 18 5.76 -19.14 -32.60
CA ALA A 18 5.03 -17.87 -32.50
C ALA A 18 4.10 -17.81 -31.27
N GLU A 19 3.39 -18.91 -30.97
CA GLU A 19 2.51 -19.01 -29.80
C GLU A 19 3.29 -18.85 -28.49
N SER A 20 4.43 -19.55 -28.35
CA SER A 20 5.27 -19.49 -27.15
C SER A 20 5.88 -18.10 -26.88
N THR A 21 6.21 -17.35 -27.93
CA THR A 21 6.70 -15.96 -27.80
C THR A 21 5.61 -14.98 -27.42
N LEU A 22 4.38 -15.17 -27.93
CA LEU A 22 3.24 -14.30 -27.66
C LEU A 22 2.73 -14.49 -26.22
N GLU A 23 2.68 -15.73 -25.73
CA GLU A 23 2.38 -16.05 -24.32
C GLU A 23 3.41 -15.44 -23.36
N ARG A 24 4.71 -15.52 -23.70
CA ARG A 24 5.77 -14.86 -22.92
C ARG A 24 5.59 -13.35 -22.87
N ILE A 25 5.33 -12.70 -24.02
CA ILE A 25 5.11 -11.25 -24.08
C ILE A 25 3.87 -10.84 -23.27
N GLY A 26 2.78 -11.63 -23.35
CA GLY A 26 1.59 -11.42 -22.53
C GLY A 26 1.86 -11.49 -21.03
N SER A 27 2.63 -12.49 -20.58
CA SER A 27 3.00 -12.67 -19.17
C SER A 27 3.89 -11.54 -18.63
N TYR A 28 4.86 -11.05 -19.42
CA TYR A 28 5.69 -9.90 -19.03
C TYR A 28 4.88 -8.60 -18.95
N TRP A 29 3.94 -8.40 -19.86
CA TRP A 29 3.06 -7.23 -19.85
C TRP A 29 2.17 -7.19 -18.60
N GLU A 30 1.57 -8.32 -18.25
CA GLU A 30 0.75 -8.44 -17.04
C GLU A 30 1.55 -8.18 -15.76
N THR A 31 2.75 -8.76 -15.67
CA THR A 31 3.66 -8.56 -14.54
C THR A 31 4.07 -7.09 -14.40
N THR A 32 4.42 -6.45 -15.51
CA THR A 32 4.79 -5.02 -15.55
C THR A 32 3.61 -4.13 -15.15
N ARG A 33 2.40 -4.46 -15.61
CA ARG A 33 1.18 -3.74 -15.24
C ARG A 33 0.87 -3.87 -13.74
N LEU A 34 0.98 -5.07 -13.18
CA LEU A 34 0.79 -5.30 -11.74
C LEU A 34 1.83 -4.53 -10.92
N TRP A 35 3.10 -4.60 -11.32
CA TRP A 35 4.17 -3.85 -10.68
C TRP A 35 3.92 -2.33 -10.71
N LEU A 36 3.56 -1.79 -11.88
CA LEU A 36 3.31 -0.36 -12.07
C LEU A 36 2.11 0.10 -11.23
N THR A 37 1.01 -0.67 -11.23
CA THR A 37 -0.17 -0.32 -10.43
C THR A 37 0.11 -0.36 -8.93
N GLN A 38 0.91 -1.30 -8.44
CA GLN A 38 1.33 -1.38 -7.05
C GLN A 38 2.27 -0.21 -6.67
N ALA A 39 3.25 0.09 -7.53
CA ALA A 39 4.15 1.23 -7.34
C ALA A 39 3.39 2.55 -7.30
N TRP A 40 2.42 2.75 -8.20
CA TRP A 40 1.59 3.95 -8.23
C TRP A 40 0.72 4.10 -6.98
N ARG A 41 0.12 3.02 -6.48
CA ARG A 41 -0.62 3.02 -5.21
C ARG A 41 0.25 3.44 -4.03
N ILE A 42 1.48 2.93 -3.95
CA ILE A 42 2.44 3.31 -2.91
C ILE A 42 2.83 4.78 -3.04
N ALA A 43 3.14 5.25 -4.26
CA ALA A 43 3.50 6.63 -4.52
C ALA A 43 2.39 7.60 -4.10
N PHE A 44 1.14 7.27 -4.41
CA PHE A 44 -0.03 8.07 -4.01
C PHE A 44 -0.19 8.13 -2.49
N LEU A 45 -0.05 7.01 -1.79
CA LEU A 45 -0.12 6.97 -0.32
C LEU A 45 1.03 7.75 0.33
N MET A 46 2.24 7.67 -0.22
CA MET A 46 3.40 8.43 0.25
C MET A 46 3.20 9.93 0.04
N ALA A 47 2.69 10.36 -1.12
CA ALA A 47 2.38 11.75 -1.40
C ALA A 47 1.33 12.31 -0.42
N ARG A 48 0.26 11.54 -0.18
CA ARG A 48 -0.74 11.88 0.84
C ARG A 48 -0.14 11.95 2.24
N GLY A 49 0.73 11.00 2.60
CA GLY A 49 1.45 10.99 3.87
C GLY A 49 2.34 12.22 4.05
N ALA A 50 3.07 12.63 3.01
CA ALA A 50 3.89 13.83 3.03
C ALA A 50 3.03 15.09 3.26
N TYR A 51 1.90 15.22 2.57
CA TYR A 51 0.95 16.31 2.77
C TYR A 51 0.44 16.37 4.22
N LEU A 52 -0.04 15.25 4.76
CA LEU A 52 -0.55 15.18 6.13
C LEU A 52 0.54 15.48 7.17
N THR A 53 1.78 15.08 6.89
CA THR A 53 2.94 15.36 7.75
C THR A 53 3.24 16.86 7.77
N GLN A 54 3.19 17.51 6.60
CA GLN A 54 3.39 18.95 6.50
C GLN A 54 2.29 19.72 7.24
N GLU A 55 1.04 19.31 7.07
CA GLU A 55 -0.09 19.96 7.76
C GLU A 55 0.04 19.84 9.29
N ARG A 56 0.41 18.65 9.78
CA ARG A 56 0.67 18.43 11.21
C ARG A 56 1.79 19.34 11.72
N ARG A 57 2.89 19.47 10.96
CA ARG A 57 4.02 20.35 11.33
C ARG A 57 3.60 21.82 11.34
N ASN A 58 2.80 22.24 10.36
CA ASN A 58 2.30 23.61 10.30
C ASN A 58 1.39 23.93 11.50
N LEU A 59 0.47 23.02 11.85
CA LEU A 59 -0.40 23.20 13.03
C LEU A 59 0.40 23.20 14.33
N PHE A 60 1.38 22.29 14.46
CA PHE A 60 2.25 22.26 15.63
C PHE A 60 3.10 23.53 15.76
N GLY A 61 3.64 24.04 14.65
CA GLY A 61 4.40 25.29 14.62
C GLY A 61 3.55 26.52 14.94
N LYS A 62 2.28 26.56 14.49
CA LYS A 62 1.33 27.63 14.83
C LYS A 62 0.91 27.60 16.30
N LEU A 63 0.69 26.41 16.84
CA LEU A 63 0.28 26.22 18.23
C LEU A 63 1.44 26.51 19.20
N GLY A 64 2.65 26.12 18.83
CA GLY A 64 3.83 26.19 19.68
C GLY A 64 3.97 24.97 20.59
N GLU A 65 5.21 24.51 20.76
CA GLU A 65 5.53 23.27 21.50
C GLU A 65 5.10 23.33 22.96
N GLU A 66 5.41 24.44 23.65
CA GLU A 66 5.03 24.59 25.06
C GLU A 66 3.51 24.58 25.27
N VAL A 67 2.78 25.23 24.37
CA VAL A 67 1.32 25.35 24.46
C VAL A 67 0.67 23.99 24.21
N PHE A 68 1.16 23.24 23.23
CA PHE A 68 0.74 21.87 22.98
C PHE A 68 0.87 21.00 24.23
N TYR A 69 2.04 21.00 24.88
CA TYR A 69 2.27 20.19 26.07
C TYR A 69 1.46 20.67 27.29
N LYS A 70 1.32 21.98 27.50
CA LYS A 70 0.49 22.55 28.58
C LYS A 70 -0.98 22.16 28.41
N ILE A 71 -1.50 22.14 27.18
CA ILE A 71 -2.87 21.69 26.90
C ILE A 71 -3.00 20.17 27.10
N GLN A 72 -2.02 19.38 26.63
CA GLN A 72 -2.02 17.93 26.77
C GLN A 72 -2.00 17.49 28.24
N LYS A 73 -1.26 18.21 29.10
CA LYS A 73 -1.22 18.01 30.55
C LYS A 73 -2.45 18.54 31.29
N GLY A 74 -3.32 19.28 30.61
CA GLY A 74 -4.50 19.91 31.21
C GLY A 74 -4.20 21.17 32.03
N GLU A 75 -2.96 21.67 31.98
CA GLU A 75 -2.49 22.90 32.64
C GLU A 75 -3.06 24.16 31.97
N LEU A 76 -3.38 24.08 30.67
CA LEU A 76 -4.01 25.16 29.90
C LEU A 76 -5.35 24.70 29.32
N ARG A 77 -6.42 25.46 29.62
CA ARG A 77 -7.77 25.21 29.12
C ARG A 77 -8.24 26.36 28.25
N ASN A 78 -7.99 26.24 26.96
CA ASN A 78 -8.51 27.12 25.93
C ASN A 78 -9.15 26.25 24.84
N THR A 79 -10.43 26.49 24.56
CA THR A 79 -11.24 25.69 23.62
C THR A 79 -10.72 25.73 22.18
N GLU A 80 -10.24 26.88 21.72
CA GLU A 80 -9.70 27.03 20.36
C GLU A 80 -8.39 26.26 20.18
N LEU A 81 -7.48 26.39 21.15
CA LEU A 81 -6.20 25.68 21.13
C LEU A 81 -6.39 24.17 21.34
N GLN A 82 -7.37 23.75 22.13
CA GLN A 82 -7.74 22.34 22.27
C GLN A 82 -8.26 21.74 20.95
N ASN A 83 -8.98 22.52 20.15
CA ASN A 83 -9.40 22.06 18.82
C ASN A 83 -8.19 21.84 17.90
N GLN A 84 -7.18 22.71 17.96
CA GLN A 84 -5.93 22.53 17.22
C GLN A 84 -5.17 21.27 17.66
N VAL A 85 -5.09 21.00 18.97
CA VAL A 85 -4.50 19.75 19.50
C VAL A 85 -5.24 18.52 18.98
N LYS A 86 -6.57 18.51 19.05
CA LYS A 86 -7.40 17.41 18.50
C LYS A 86 -7.17 17.21 17.01
N GLU A 87 -6.96 18.29 16.26
CA GLU A 87 -6.68 18.21 14.83
C GLU A 87 -5.28 17.61 14.55
N ILE A 88 -4.27 17.99 15.32
CA ILE A 88 -2.92 17.38 15.28
C ILE A 88 -2.99 15.88 15.58
N GLU A 89 -3.75 15.48 16.60
CA GLU A 89 -3.97 14.07 16.93
C GLU A 89 -4.68 13.31 15.81
N ARG A 90 -5.71 13.94 15.21
CA ARG A 90 -6.43 13.36 14.07
C ARG A 90 -5.51 13.16 12.86
N LEU A 91 -4.65 14.11 12.56
CA LEU A 91 -3.66 13.99 11.47
C LEU A 91 -2.64 12.89 11.77
N THR A 92 -2.20 12.77 13.03
CA THR A 92 -1.29 11.70 13.48
C THR A 92 -1.90 10.32 13.25
N LYS A 93 -3.15 10.10 13.66
CA LYS A 93 -3.87 8.83 13.38
C LYS A 93 -3.99 8.53 11.88
N LYS A 94 -4.24 9.55 11.05
CA LYS A 94 -4.31 9.37 9.58
C LYS A 94 -2.97 8.96 8.99
N LEU A 95 -1.86 9.49 9.52
CA LEU A 95 -0.51 9.13 9.10
C LEU A 95 -0.20 7.67 9.45
N GLU A 96 -0.47 7.25 10.69
CA GLU A 96 -0.29 5.86 11.14
C GLU A 96 -1.05 4.87 10.24
N ILE A 97 -2.32 5.15 9.93
CA ILE A 97 -3.13 4.32 9.02
C ILE A 97 -2.49 4.25 7.62
N SER A 98 -1.95 5.38 7.14
CA SER A 98 -1.32 5.44 5.82
C SER A 98 -0.02 4.64 5.79
N GLU A 99 0.78 4.69 6.85
CA GLU A 99 2.00 3.91 7.03
C GLU A 99 1.72 2.40 7.10
N ILE A 100 0.69 1.98 7.85
CA ILE A 100 0.24 0.59 7.91
C ILE A 100 -0.15 0.09 6.51
N LYS A 101 -0.89 0.89 5.73
CA LYS A 101 -1.27 0.56 4.35
C LYS A 101 -0.06 0.47 3.42
N ILE A 102 0.89 1.39 3.53
CA ILE A 102 2.12 1.34 2.74
C ILE A 102 2.92 0.07 3.08
N ARG A 103 3.04 -0.26 4.37
CA ARG A 103 3.73 -1.47 4.85
C ARG A 103 3.07 -2.73 4.33
N SER A 104 1.74 -2.84 4.38
CA SER A 104 1.02 -4.01 3.87
C SER A 104 1.18 -4.16 2.35
N LEU A 105 1.18 -3.06 1.60
CA LEU A 105 1.41 -3.07 0.16
C LEU A 105 2.86 -3.38 -0.22
N ARG A 106 3.85 -3.01 0.59
CA ARG A 106 5.28 -3.24 0.30
C ARG A 106 5.75 -4.66 0.63
N PHE A 107 5.31 -5.19 1.77
CA PHE A 107 5.88 -6.43 2.32
C PHE A 107 4.91 -7.62 2.24
N GLY A 108 3.69 -7.40 1.75
CA GLY A 108 2.62 -8.37 1.92
C GLY A 108 2.23 -8.49 3.39
N GLN A 109 1.04 -9.01 3.66
CA GLN A 109 0.46 -9.05 5.00
C GLN A 109 1.22 -10.04 5.90
N ARG A 110 2.30 -9.59 6.56
CA ARG A 110 2.82 -10.17 7.80
C ARG A 110 2.64 -9.18 8.93
N ILE A 111 1.38 -8.99 9.31
CA ILE A 111 1.05 -8.63 10.69
C ILE A 111 0.13 -9.75 11.18
N SER A 112 0.72 -10.94 11.38
CA SER A 112 0.22 -11.87 12.40
C SER A 112 0.46 -11.17 13.74
N GLY A 113 -0.55 -10.46 14.24
CA GLY A 113 -0.38 -9.64 15.44
C GLY A 113 -1.59 -8.80 15.80
N ALA A 114 -2.80 -9.24 15.47
CA ALA A 114 -4.02 -8.75 16.11
C ALA A 114 -4.82 -9.98 16.54
N ASN A 115 -4.75 -10.23 17.85
CA ASN A 115 -5.47 -11.26 18.59
C ASN A 115 -6.93 -11.41 18.12
N ASN A 116 -7.27 -12.63 17.73
CA ASN A 116 -8.61 -13.22 17.89
C ASN A 116 -8.41 -14.72 18.12
N SER A 117 -7.72 -15.07 19.21
CA SER A 117 -7.94 -16.36 19.84
C SER A 117 -9.21 -16.21 20.67
N PRO A 118 -10.29 -16.97 20.40
CA PRO A 118 -11.38 -17.07 21.35
C PRO A 118 -10.78 -17.60 22.65
N LEU A 119 -11.01 -16.89 23.76
CA LEU A 119 -10.76 -17.43 25.09
C LEU A 119 -11.59 -18.71 25.20
N GLU A 120 -10.95 -19.87 25.12
CA GLU A 120 -11.51 -21.11 25.65
C GLU A 120 -11.68 -20.90 27.16
N GLU A 121 -12.91 -20.62 27.59
CA GLU A 121 -13.33 -20.86 28.97
C GLU A 121 -13.08 -22.34 29.26
N LYS A 122 -12.09 -22.62 30.12
CA LYS A 122 -12.01 -23.90 30.81
C LYS A 122 -13.26 -24.03 31.70
N PRO A 123 -14.13 -25.04 31.52
CA PRO A 123 -15.17 -25.32 32.48
C PRO A 123 -14.55 -25.86 33.77
N GLY A 124 -15.11 -25.40 34.89
CA GLY A 124 -14.57 -25.58 36.24
C GLY A 124 -14.29 -27.02 36.64
N GLU A 125 -13.21 -27.15 37.40
CA GLU A 125 -12.84 -28.34 38.16
C GLU A 125 -13.46 -28.18 39.56
N PRO A 126 -14.44 -29.03 39.97
CA PRO A 126 -14.95 -29.00 41.33
C PRO A 126 -13.96 -29.66 42.30
N SER A 127 -13.84 -29.03 43.47
CA SER A 127 -13.12 -29.50 44.66
C SER A 127 -13.54 -30.87 45.16
#